data_AF-A0A934SPT5-F1
#
_entry.id   AF-A0A934SPT5-F1
#
_cell.length_a   1.000
_cell.length_b   1.000
_cell.length_c   1.000
_cell.angle_alpha   90.00
_cell.angle_beta   90.00
_cell.angle_gamma   90.00
#
_symmetry.space_group_name_H-M   'P 1'
#
loop_
_entity.id
_entity.type
_entity.pdbx_description
1 polymer ?
#
loop_
_entity_poly.entity_id
_entity_poly.type
_entity_poly.pdbx_seq_one_letter_code
_entity_poly.pdbx_strand_id
1 'polypeptide(L)'
;MLKRLLPLLLACAIPAQAQVVNDYPTDARAEYVFACMAVNGQTQDAMRRCSCSIDTIASILPYDDYVAAETVMRMRIGAGERSAMFRGAPTTQAVLANLRRAQAEAEIVCF
;
A
#
# COMPACT_ATOMS: atom_id res chain seq x y z
N MET A 1 -4.78 64.73 11.41
CA MET A 1 -4.44 63.63 12.33
C MET A 1 -5.15 62.36 11.88
N LEU A 2 -4.53 61.59 10.98
CA LEU A 2 -5.14 60.40 10.37
C LEU A 2 -4.48 59.16 10.96
N LYS A 3 -5.13 58.57 11.97
CA LYS A 3 -4.63 57.41 12.72
C LYS A 3 -4.82 56.16 11.86
N ARG A 4 -3.75 55.70 11.20
CA ARG A 4 -3.72 54.44 10.43
C ARG A 4 -3.86 53.27 11.40
N LEU A 5 -5.07 52.71 11.52
CA LEU A 5 -5.31 51.44 12.18
C LEU A 5 -4.93 50.33 11.20
N LEU A 6 -3.73 49.78 11.36
CA LEU A 6 -3.27 48.58 10.66
C LEU A 6 -3.91 47.37 11.36
N PRO A 7 -4.70 46.52 10.68
CA PRO A 7 -5.27 45.33 11.30
C PRO A 7 -4.14 44.31 11.46
N LEU A 8 -3.85 43.93 12.71
CA LEU A 8 -2.96 42.81 13.02
C LEU A 8 -3.68 41.51 12.63
N LEU A 9 -3.43 41.03 11.41
CA LEU A 9 -3.83 39.70 10.96
C LEU A 9 -3.02 38.67 11.75
N LEU A 10 -3.62 38.17 12.84
CA LEU A 10 -3.11 37.03 13.59
C LEU A 10 -3.31 35.77 12.73
N ALA A 11 -2.27 35.37 12.00
CA ALA A 11 -2.26 34.13 11.24
C ALA A 11 -2.19 32.94 12.22
N CYS A 12 -3.33 32.33 12.53
CA CYS A 12 -3.36 31.01 13.16
C CYS A 12 -2.78 29.99 12.18
N ALA A 13 -1.55 29.55 12.43
CA ALA A 13 -0.99 28.39 11.75
C ALA A 13 -1.73 27.13 12.24
N ILE A 14 -2.72 26.68 11.48
CA ILE A 14 -3.31 25.36 11.68
C ILE A 14 -2.25 24.35 11.21
N PRO A 15 -1.74 23.46 12.07
CA PRO A 15 -0.85 22.40 11.61
C PRO A 15 -1.64 21.55 10.62
N ALA A 16 -1.15 21.47 9.38
CA ALA A 16 -1.66 20.55 8.39
C ALA A 16 -1.35 19.13 8.89
N GLN A 17 -2.29 18.51 9.60
CA GLN A 17 -2.23 17.10 9.92
C GLN A 17 -2.37 16.37 8.58
N ALA A 18 -1.26 15.80 8.09
CA ALA A 18 -1.31 14.87 6.97
C ALA A 18 -2.34 13.80 7.33
N GLN A 19 -3.42 13.69 6.55
CA GLN A 19 -4.34 12.59 6.74
C GLN A 19 -3.59 11.32 6.35
N VAL A 20 -3.19 10.55 7.35
CA VAL A 20 -2.64 9.21 7.17
C VAL A 20 -3.82 8.34 6.73
N VAL A 21 -4.06 8.30 5.42
CA VAL A 21 -5.14 7.50 4.80
C VAL A 21 -4.86 6.01 4.99
N ASN A 22 -3.58 5.65 5.04
CA ASN A 22 -3.06 4.33 5.40
C ASN A 22 -1.60 4.47 5.87
N ASP A 23 -1.06 3.38 6.43
CA ASP A 23 0.31 3.26 6.93
C ASP A 23 1.34 2.90 5.85
N TYR A 24 0.93 2.79 4.57
CA TYR A 24 1.83 2.45 3.48
C TYR A 24 2.63 3.68 3.04
N PRO A 25 3.97 3.59 2.97
CA PRO A 25 4.76 4.69 2.46
C PRO A 25 4.52 4.86 0.95
N THR A 26 4.71 6.09 0.46
CA THR A 26 4.30 6.47 -0.90
C THR A 26 5.06 5.71 -1.98
N ASP A 27 6.34 5.42 -1.73
CA ASP A 27 7.20 4.60 -2.59
C ASP A 27 6.69 3.16 -2.71
N ALA A 28 6.29 2.52 -1.61
CA ALA A 28 5.72 1.16 -1.65
C ALA A 28 4.41 1.11 -2.46
N ARG A 29 3.55 2.12 -2.30
CA ARG A 29 2.32 2.24 -3.11
C ARG A 29 2.64 2.43 -4.59
N ALA A 30 3.61 3.29 -4.91
CA ALA A 30 4.03 3.54 -6.27
C ALA A 30 4.66 2.29 -6.92
N GLU A 31 5.52 1.57 -6.21
CA GLU A 31 6.12 0.32 -6.68
C GLU A 31 5.06 -0.72 -7.00
N TYR A 32 4.06 -0.90 -6.12
CA TYR A 32 2.92 -1.78 -6.39
C TYR A 32 2.18 -1.37 -7.66
N VAL A 33 1.84 -0.09 -7.81
CA VAL A 33 1.11 0.42 -8.98
C VAL A 33 1.89 0.16 -10.26
N PHE A 34 3.20 0.41 -10.28
CA PHE A 34 4.04 0.13 -11.44
C PHE A 34 4.09 -1.36 -11.79
N ALA A 35 4.26 -2.23 -10.79
CA ALA A 35 4.26 -3.68 -10.98
C ALA A 35 2.91 -4.20 -11.49
N CYS A 36 1.81 -3.74 -10.91
CA CYS A 36 0.46 -4.08 -11.34
C CYS A 36 0.18 -3.62 -12.78
N MET A 37 0.58 -2.40 -13.14
CA MET A 37 0.41 -1.88 -14.49
C MET A 37 1.19 -2.68 -15.54
N ALA A 38 2.37 -3.21 -15.19
CA ALA A 38 3.21 -4.00 -16.09
C ALA A 38 2.49 -5.26 -16.60
N VAL A 39 1.54 -5.82 -15.83
CA VAL A 39 0.75 -6.99 -16.23
C VAL A 39 -0.69 -6.66 -16.66
N ASN A 40 -1.13 -5.41 -16.48
CA ASN A 40 -2.50 -4.94 -16.79
C ASN A 40 -2.59 -3.88 -17.91
N GLY A 41 -1.53 -3.68 -18.69
CA GLY A 41 -1.58 -2.91 -19.94
C GLY A 41 -1.07 -1.48 -19.90
N GLN A 42 -0.44 -1.03 -18.80
CA GLN A 42 0.26 0.27 -18.69
C GLN A 42 -0.52 1.52 -19.16
N THR A 43 -1.85 1.50 -19.07
CA THR A 43 -2.70 2.63 -19.44
C THR A 43 -3.08 3.49 -18.23
N GLN A 44 -3.69 4.66 -18.47
CA GLN A 44 -4.27 5.45 -17.39
C GLN A 44 -5.40 4.71 -16.65
N ASP A 45 -6.18 3.88 -17.36
CA ASP A 45 -7.21 3.04 -16.73
C ASP A 45 -6.59 1.98 -15.81
N ALA A 46 -5.54 1.29 -16.29
CA ALA A 46 -4.78 0.35 -15.47
C ALA A 46 -4.18 1.03 -14.24
N MET A 47 -3.63 2.24 -14.38
CA MET A 47 -3.13 3.03 -13.24
C MET A 47 -4.23 3.30 -12.21
N ARG A 48 -5.45 3.65 -12.63
CA ARG A 48 -6.59 3.89 -11.72
C ARG A 48 -6.99 2.62 -10.97
N ARG A 49 -7.13 1.50 -11.68
CA ARG A 49 -7.48 0.19 -11.09
C ARG A 49 -6.39 -0.33 -10.15
N CYS A 50 -5.14 -0.26 -10.56
CA CYS A 50 -3.99 -0.64 -9.73
C CYS A 50 -3.86 0.24 -8.47
N SER A 51 -4.15 1.54 -8.58
CA SER A 51 -4.18 2.44 -7.41
C SER A 51 -5.32 2.08 -6.46
N CYS A 52 -6.52 1.82 -6.98
CA CYS A 52 -7.65 1.31 -6.20
C CYS A 52 -7.27 0.02 -5.45
N SER A 53 -6.59 -0.90 -6.13
CA SER A 53 -6.20 -2.19 -5.56
C SER A 53 -5.28 -2.04 -4.35
N ILE A 54 -4.21 -1.25 -4.46
CA ILE A 54 -3.29 -1.05 -3.32
C ILE A 54 -3.96 -0.31 -2.16
N ASP A 55 -4.83 0.65 -2.44
CA ASP A 55 -5.56 1.36 -1.40
C ASP A 55 -6.56 0.43 -0.67
N THR A 56 -7.17 -0.52 -1.40
CA THR A 56 -8.03 -1.56 -0.83
C THR A 56 -7.22 -2.52 0.03
N ILE A 57 -6.06 -2.98 -0.45
CA ILE A 57 -5.15 -3.84 0.31
C ILE A 57 -4.74 -3.14 1.61
N ALA A 58 -4.33 -1.88 1.53
CA ALA A 58 -3.88 -1.09 2.69
C ALA A 58 -4.99 -0.82 3.71
N SER A 59 -6.27 -0.92 3.32
CA SER A 59 -7.39 -0.83 4.25
C SER A 59 -7.63 -2.11 5.08
N ILE A 60 -7.06 -3.24 4.65
CA ILE A 60 -7.29 -4.57 5.24
C ILE A 60 -6.04 -5.11 5.92
N LEU A 61 -4.86 -4.84 5.36
CA LEU A 61 -3.58 -5.43 5.76
C LEU A 61 -2.63 -4.32 6.21
N PRO A 62 -2.10 -4.36 7.45
CA PRO A 62 -1.05 -3.46 7.89
C PRO A 62 0.22 -3.58 7.03
N TYR A 63 0.96 -2.49 6.89
CA TYR A 63 2.15 -2.45 6.03
C TYR A 63 3.23 -3.46 6.45
N ASP A 64 3.47 -3.64 7.75
CA ASP A 64 4.44 -4.61 8.25
C ASP A 64 4.07 -6.06 7.85
N ASP A 65 2.78 -6.39 7.89
CA ASP A 65 2.29 -7.71 7.46
C ASP A 65 2.38 -7.89 5.94
N TYR A 66 2.19 -6.81 5.18
CA TYR A 66 2.41 -6.79 3.73
C TYR A 66 3.87 -7.10 3.38
N VAL A 67 4.83 -6.41 4.01
CA VAL A 67 6.26 -6.64 3.80
C VAL A 67 6.65 -8.06 4.20
N ALA A 68 6.12 -8.56 5.33
CA ALA A 68 6.35 -9.94 5.74
C ALA A 68 5.84 -10.94 4.70
N ALA A 69 4.64 -10.73 4.17
CA ALA A 69 4.04 -11.58 3.15
C ALA A 69 4.82 -11.54 1.83
N GLU A 70 5.22 -10.36 1.34
CA GLU A 70 6.07 -10.23 0.15
C GLU A 70 7.42 -10.93 0.33
N THR A 71 8.04 -10.78 1.51
CA THR A 71 9.29 -11.44 1.86
C THR A 71 9.13 -12.97 1.79
N VAL A 72 8.06 -13.50 2.39
CA VAL A 72 7.74 -14.93 2.31
C VAL A 72 7.55 -15.37 0.85
N MET A 73 6.85 -14.58 0.02
CA MET A 73 6.67 -14.90 -1.40
C MET A 73 8.00 -14.95 -2.14
N ARG A 74 8.89 -13.97 -1.94
CA ARG A 74 10.22 -13.95 -2.56
C ARG A 74 11.07 -15.15 -2.13
N MET A 75 11.04 -15.53 -0.85
CA MET A 75 11.81 -16.67 -0.33
C MET A 75 11.32 -18.03 -0.85
N ARG A 76 10.07 -18.11 -1.33
CA ARG A 76 9.52 -19.33 -1.94
C ARG A 76 9.99 -19.54 -3.38
N ILE A 77 10.46 -18.48 -4.06
CA ILE A 77 10.98 -18.53 -5.42
C ILE A 77 12.39 -19.14 -5.36
N GLY A 78 12.56 -20.32 -5.96
CA GLY A 78 13.83 -21.04 -5.98
C GLY A 78 13.69 -22.56 -5.79
N ALA A 79 14.74 -23.28 -6.17
CA ALA A 79 14.87 -24.72 -6.00
C ALA A 79 15.67 -25.07 -4.74
N GLY A 80 15.45 -26.28 -4.20
CA GLY A 80 16.17 -26.80 -3.04
C GLY A 80 15.42 -26.68 -1.71
N GLU A 81 16.05 -27.24 -0.67
CA GLU A 81 15.47 -27.46 0.65
C GLU A 81 15.10 -26.14 1.37
N ARG A 82 15.94 -25.10 1.20
CA ARG A 82 15.70 -23.78 1.80
C ARG A 82 14.39 -23.15 1.35
N SER A 83 14.09 -23.17 0.04
CA SER A 83 12.80 -22.68 -0.47
C SER A 83 11.63 -23.61 -0.10
N ALA A 84 11.88 -24.91 0.10
CA ALA A 84 10.86 -25.87 0.53
C ALA A 84 10.34 -25.56 1.95
N MET A 85 11.22 -25.13 2.86
CA MET A 85 10.83 -24.70 4.21
C MET A 85 9.81 -23.55 4.19
N PHE A 86 9.98 -22.57 3.30
CA PHE A 86 9.06 -21.43 3.20
C PHE A 86 7.72 -21.79 2.55
N ARG A 87 7.64 -22.86 1.75
CA ARG A 87 6.39 -23.34 1.12
C ARG A 87 5.51 -24.13 2.10
N GLY A 88 6.11 -24.91 3.01
CA GLY A 88 5.40 -25.86 3.87
C GLY A 88 5.16 -25.40 5.32
N ALA A 89 5.83 -24.35 5.80
CA ALA A 89 5.70 -23.93 7.19
C ALA A 89 4.30 -23.32 7.51
N PRO A 90 3.59 -23.79 8.54
CA PRO A 90 2.26 -23.26 8.91
C PRO A 90 2.27 -21.75 9.19
N THR A 91 3.35 -21.26 9.81
CA THR A 91 3.53 -19.83 10.11
C THR A 91 3.64 -18.98 8.85
N THR A 92 4.34 -19.46 7.81
CA THR A 92 4.46 -18.72 6.54
C THR A 92 3.16 -18.76 5.75
N GLN A 93 2.37 -19.84 5.87
CA GLN A 93 1.06 -19.94 5.23
C GLN A 93 0.04 -18.98 5.86
N ALA A 94 0.08 -18.80 7.18
CA ALA A 94 -0.78 -17.84 7.88
C ALA A 94 -0.53 -16.39 7.42
N VAL A 95 0.74 -15.99 7.29
CA VAL A 95 1.13 -14.65 6.79
C VAL A 95 0.58 -14.42 5.38
N LEU A 96 0.70 -15.41 4.49
CA LEU A 96 0.17 -15.28 3.12
C LEU A 96 -1.36 -15.31 3.05
N ALA A 97 -2.05 -15.94 3.99
CA ALA A 97 -3.50 -16.04 3.97
C ALA A 97 -4.17 -14.66 4.07
N ASN A 98 -3.65 -13.78 4.92
CA ASN A 98 -4.14 -12.42 5.07
C ASN A 98 -3.90 -11.58 3.81
N LEU A 99 -2.69 -11.66 3.23
CA LEU A 99 -2.39 -10.99 1.96
C LEU A 99 -3.30 -11.46 0.82
N ARG A 100 -3.50 -12.78 0.68
CA ARG A 100 -4.38 -13.33 -0.37
C ARG A 100 -5.83 -12.91 -0.19
N ARG A 101 -6.31 -12.80 1.05
CA ARG A 101 -7.65 -12.28 1.33
C ARG A 101 -7.78 -10.82 0.88
N ALA A 102 -6.81 -9.97 1.25
CA ALA A 102 -6.80 -8.56 0.85
C ALA A 102 -6.70 -8.40 -0.67
N GLN A 103 -5.89 -9.22 -1.35
CA GLN A 103 -5.79 -9.24 -2.81
C GLN A 103 -7.09 -9.70 -3.48
N ALA A 104 -7.78 -10.69 -2.94
CA ALA A 104 -9.05 -11.16 -3.48
C ALA A 104 -10.15 -10.10 -3.38
N GLU A 105 -10.22 -9.37 -2.27
CA GLU A 105 -11.13 -8.23 -2.12
C GLU A 105 -10.79 -7.13 -3.12
N ALA A 106 -9.51 -6.78 -3.24
CA ALA A 106 -9.05 -5.77 -4.18
C ALA A 106 -9.36 -6.13 -5.64
N GLU A 107 -9.27 -7.42 -6.02
CA GLU A 107 -9.68 -7.90 -7.34
C GLU A 107 -11.17 -7.64 -7.57
N ILE A 108 -12.04 -8.07 -6.64
CA ILE A 108 -13.50 -7.91 -6.78
C ILE A 108 -13.92 -6.45 -6.85
N VAL A 109 -13.26 -5.58 -6.07
CA VAL A 109 -13.65 -4.17 -5.95
C VAL A 109 -13.11 -3.31 -7.10
N CYS A 110 -11.91 -3.60 -7.59
CA CYS A 110 -11.17 -2.68 -8.48
C CYS A 110 -11.00 -3.18 -9.92
N PHE A 111 -11.16 -4.48 -10.20
CA PHE A 111 -10.94 -5.07 -11.52
C PHE A 111 -12.23 -5.63 -12.13
#